data_AF-S4PMY4-F1
#
_entry.id   AF-S4PMY4-F1
#
_cell.length_a   1.000
_cell.length_b   1.000
_cell.length_c   1.000
_cell.angle_alpha   90.00
_cell.angle_beta   90.00
_cell.angle_gamma   90.00
#
_symmetry.space_group_name_H-M   'P 1'
#
loop_
_entity.id
_entity.type
_entity.pdbx_description
1 polymer ?
#
loop_
_entity_poly.entity_id
_entity_poly.type
_entity_poly.pdbx_seq_one_letter_code
_entity_poly.pdbx_strand_id
1 'polypeptide(L)'
;MSRKLQLNLTELDHTRSTKVTDQYRDTKYLIVGKWGLISDTFSIYSISGEVVATVRQQSLGMTPKFDLYYLDQFVGSSVIHFTMHYTTIFINGINWLVTGNQEKQTYQIMHGRNRIATIKSYSQSDQVIRIMDIDDTNHEPLVLAIASILNHPSLAHASRLKLGVLDKAPVKPKLQGDNVQTIHNK
;
A
#
# COMPACT_ATOMS: atom_id res chain seq x y z
N MET A 1 -8.62 1.64 15.72
CA MET A 1 -7.57 0.68 16.17
C MET A 1 -6.47 0.68 15.12
N SER A 2 -5.20 0.42 15.47
CA SER A 2 -4.14 0.34 14.46
C SER A 2 -4.06 -1.06 13.84
N ARG A 3 -3.57 -1.15 12.61
CA ARG A 3 -3.37 -2.41 11.89
C ARG A 3 -2.16 -2.35 10.97
N LYS A 4 -1.44 -3.46 10.89
CA LYS A 4 -0.36 -3.65 9.93
C LYS A 4 -0.87 -4.46 8.75
N LEU A 5 -0.82 -3.87 7.56
CA LEU A 5 -1.23 -4.52 6.31
C LEU A 5 -0.02 -4.81 5.42
N GLN A 6 -0.11 -5.89 4.65
CA GLN A 6 0.91 -6.33 3.70
C GLN A 6 0.27 -6.67 2.36
N LEU A 7 0.90 -6.25 1.27
CA LEU A 7 0.54 -6.64 -0.10
C LEU A 7 1.79 -6.98 -0.94
N ASN A 8 1.61 -7.78 -1.99
CA ASN A 8 2.69 -8.19 -2.89
C ASN A 8 2.68 -7.30 -4.14
N LEU A 9 3.67 -6.41 -4.28
CA LEU A 9 3.74 -5.48 -5.41
C LEU A 9 4.14 -6.17 -6.70
N THR A 10 5.03 -7.18 -6.62
CA THR A 10 5.42 -7.97 -7.78
C THR A 10 4.21 -8.70 -8.36
N GLU A 11 3.40 -9.33 -7.50
CA GLU A 11 2.14 -9.95 -7.91
C GLU A 11 1.18 -8.92 -8.53
N LEU A 12 0.99 -7.77 -7.90
CA LEU A 12 0.13 -6.70 -8.39
C LEU A 12 0.54 -6.20 -9.78
N ASP A 13 1.84 -6.05 -10.03
CA ASP A 13 2.39 -5.63 -11.32
C ASP A 13 2.16 -6.68 -12.42
N HIS A 14 2.33 -7.96 -12.09
CA HIS A 14 2.23 -9.05 -13.08
C HIS A 14 0.80 -9.49 -13.37
N THR A 15 0.00 -9.68 -12.32
CA THR A 15 -1.35 -10.27 -12.45
C THR A 15 -2.45 -9.23 -12.46
N ARG A 16 -2.12 -7.95 -12.18
CA ARG A 16 -3.09 -6.87 -12.00
C ARG A 16 -4.01 -7.07 -10.79
N SER A 17 -3.63 -7.96 -9.87
CA SER A 17 -4.34 -8.17 -8.61
C SER A 17 -3.41 -8.63 -7.50
N THR A 18 -3.74 -8.33 -6.24
CA THR A 18 -3.05 -8.92 -5.09
C THR A 18 -3.94 -8.88 -3.86
N LYS A 19 -3.76 -9.86 -2.98
CA LYS A 19 -4.42 -9.88 -1.67
C LYS A 19 -3.68 -8.96 -0.71
N VAL A 20 -4.44 -8.29 0.14
CA VAL A 20 -3.92 -7.52 1.27
C VAL A 20 -4.21 -8.31 2.53
N THR A 21 -3.15 -8.64 3.26
CA THR A 21 -3.23 -9.44 4.50
C THR A 21 -2.80 -8.62 5.70
N ASP A 22 -3.34 -8.93 6.87
CA ASP A 22 -2.93 -8.28 8.11
C ASP A 22 -1.72 -8.95 8.77
N GLN A 23 -1.40 -8.55 10.01
CA GLN A 23 -0.30 -9.15 10.74
C GLN A 23 -0.48 -10.66 11.03
N TYR A 24 -1.71 -11.17 11.05
CA TYR A 24 -2.06 -12.55 11.34
C TYR A 24 -2.21 -13.41 10.08
N ARG A 25 -1.96 -12.84 8.89
CA ARG A 25 -2.14 -13.45 7.56
C ARG A 25 -3.61 -13.62 7.15
N ASP A 26 -4.53 -12.96 7.84
CA ASP A 26 -5.91 -12.90 7.38
C ASP A 26 -6.00 -11.96 6.18
N THR A 27 -6.67 -12.41 5.12
CA THR A 27 -6.98 -11.53 3.99
C THR A 27 -8.06 -10.53 4.43
N LYS A 28 -7.78 -9.23 4.28
CA LYS A 28 -8.73 -8.15 4.60
C LYS A 28 -9.26 -7.46 3.36
N TYR A 29 -8.44 -7.39 2.31
CA TYR A 29 -8.81 -6.75 1.05
C TYR A 29 -8.23 -7.48 -0.16
N LEU A 30 -8.78 -7.17 -1.32
CA LEU A 30 -8.23 -7.52 -2.63
C LEU A 30 -8.05 -6.22 -3.43
N ILE A 31 -6.85 -5.99 -3.95
CA ILE A 31 -6.59 -4.88 -4.87
C ILE A 31 -6.62 -5.45 -6.29
N VAL A 32 -7.37 -4.83 -7.19
CA VAL A 32 -7.44 -5.22 -8.61
C VAL A 32 -7.37 -3.96 -9.47
N GLY A 33 -6.56 -3.98 -10.53
CA GLY A 33 -6.49 -2.85 -11.44
C GLY A 33 -5.26 -2.82 -12.32
N LYS A 34 -5.17 -1.76 -13.13
CA LYS A 34 -4.04 -1.52 -14.03
C LYS A 34 -3.74 -0.04 -14.14
N TRP A 35 -2.57 0.25 -14.70
CA TRP A 35 -2.11 1.60 -15.03
C TRP A 35 -1.87 1.70 -16.54
N GLY A 36 -1.85 2.93 -17.05
CA GLY A 36 -1.30 3.24 -18.37
C GLY A 36 -2.23 4.02 -19.29
N LEU A 37 -3.54 4.00 -19.03
CA LEU A 37 -4.53 4.75 -19.79
C LEU A 37 -5.30 5.74 -18.91
N ILE A 38 -5.88 6.77 -19.54
CA ILE A 38 -6.83 7.64 -18.87
C ILE A 38 -8.04 6.80 -18.48
N SER A 39 -8.55 7.00 -17.26
CA SER A 39 -9.59 6.22 -16.61
C SER A 39 -9.19 4.81 -16.16
N ASP A 40 -7.94 4.39 -16.38
CA ASP A 40 -7.44 3.18 -15.73
C ASP A 40 -7.52 3.33 -14.21
N THR A 41 -7.89 2.23 -13.58
CA THR A 41 -8.36 2.24 -12.20
C THR A 41 -7.74 1.10 -11.42
N PHE A 42 -7.42 1.39 -10.15
CA PHE A 42 -7.22 0.39 -9.11
C PHE A 42 -8.37 0.46 -8.12
N SER A 43 -9.06 -0.66 -7.94
CA SER A 43 -10.17 -0.82 -7.00
C SER A 43 -9.74 -1.69 -5.83
N ILE A 44 -10.11 -1.26 -4.64
CA ILE A 44 -9.87 -1.96 -3.37
C ILE A 44 -11.20 -2.59 -2.97
N TYR A 45 -11.24 -3.91 -2.98
CA TYR A 45 -12.39 -4.70 -2.59
C TYR A 45 -12.25 -5.15 -1.13
N SER A 46 -13.34 -5.06 -0.37
CA SER A 46 -13.47 -5.78 0.89
C SER A 46 -13.52 -7.30 0.64
N ILE A 47 -13.39 -8.08 1.71
CA ILE A 47 -13.62 -9.54 1.64
C ILE A 47 -15.05 -9.93 1.28
N SER A 48 -16.03 -9.03 1.46
CA SER A 48 -17.42 -9.23 1.02
C SER A 48 -17.61 -8.97 -0.48
N GLY A 49 -16.59 -8.47 -1.18
CA GLY A 49 -16.64 -8.15 -2.61
C GLY A 49 -17.13 -6.73 -2.93
N GLU A 50 -17.32 -5.88 -1.92
CA GLU A 50 -17.70 -4.48 -2.10
C GLU A 50 -16.48 -3.62 -2.40
N VAL A 51 -16.61 -2.66 -3.33
CA VAL A 51 -15.56 -1.68 -3.59
C VAL A 51 -15.58 -0.63 -2.47
N VAL A 52 -14.51 -0.59 -1.67
CA VAL A 52 -14.40 0.33 -0.53
C VAL A 52 -13.57 1.57 -0.84
N ALA A 53 -12.67 1.49 -1.82
CA ALA A 53 -11.93 2.63 -2.33
C ALA A 53 -11.47 2.40 -3.77
N THR A 54 -11.27 3.49 -4.49
CA THR A 54 -10.88 3.47 -5.90
C THR A 54 -9.88 4.57 -6.19
N VAL A 55 -8.86 4.28 -7.00
CA VAL A 55 -7.94 5.27 -7.58
C VAL A 55 -8.12 5.26 -9.08
N ARG A 56 -8.47 6.40 -9.67
CA ARG A 56 -8.63 6.57 -11.12
C ARG A 56 -7.57 7.49 -11.69
N GLN A 57 -6.86 7.05 -12.71
CA GLN A 57 -5.89 7.88 -13.44
C GLN A 57 -6.62 8.89 -14.34
N GLN A 58 -6.32 10.17 -14.18
CA GLN A 58 -6.94 11.27 -14.93
C GLN A 58 -6.04 11.85 -16.02
N SER A 59 -4.72 11.69 -15.89
CA SER A 59 -3.78 12.17 -16.90
C SER A 59 -2.66 11.18 -17.16
N LEU A 60 -2.07 11.29 -18.36
CA LEU A 60 -0.85 10.61 -18.77
C LEU A 60 0.36 11.51 -18.52
N GLY A 61 1.55 10.98 -18.81
CA GLY A 61 2.81 11.73 -18.72
C GLY A 61 3.59 11.41 -17.45
N MET A 62 4.64 12.21 -17.20
CA MET A 62 5.57 11.97 -16.09
C MET A 62 4.95 12.28 -14.72
N THR A 63 4.03 13.23 -14.65
CA THR A 63 3.33 13.65 -13.42
C THR A 63 1.82 13.37 -13.55
N PRO A 64 1.41 12.09 -13.57
CA PRO A 64 0.01 11.74 -13.69
C PRO A 64 -0.80 12.25 -12.49
N LYS A 65 -2.06 12.62 -12.75
CA LYS A 65 -3.04 12.98 -11.74
C LYS A 65 -3.95 11.78 -11.49
N PHE A 66 -4.29 11.55 -10.23
CA PHE A 66 -5.21 10.50 -9.81
C PHE A 66 -6.34 11.11 -8.99
N ASP A 67 -7.56 10.62 -9.21
CA ASP A 67 -8.69 10.87 -8.33
C ASP A 67 -8.91 9.69 -7.40
N LEU A 68 -9.19 9.98 -6.13
CA LEU A 68 -9.47 9.01 -5.11
C LEU A 68 -10.96 9.05 -4.78
N TYR A 69 -11.54 7.85 -4.62
CA TYR A 69 -12.91 7.66 -4.19
C TYR A 69 -12.92 6.74 -2.98
N TYR A 70 -13.77 7.04 -2.01
CA TYR A 70 -14.03 6.21 -0.83
C TYR A 70 -15.53 5.96 -0.76
N LEU A 71 -15.93 4.69 -0.72
CA LEU A 71 -17.35 4.29 -0.78
C LEU A 71 -18.09 4.99 -1.94
N ASP A 72 -17.48 4.96 -3.14
CA ASP A 72 -17.94 5.62 -4.38
C ASP A 72 -18.07 7.15 -4.33
N GLN A 73 -17.70 7.80 -3.23
CA GLN A 73 -17.67 9.26 -3.13
C GLN A 73 -16.29 9.80 -3.49
N PHE A 74 -16.24 10.83 -4.33
CA PHE A 74 -15.00 11.54 -4.62
C PHE A 74 -14.45 12.20 -3.35
N VAL A 75 -13.20 11.88 -2.98
CA VAL A 75 -12.56 12.42 -1.78
C VAL A 75 -11.39 13.34 -2.08
N GLY A 76 -10.92 13.41 -3.32
CA GLY A 76 -9.87 14.33 -3.72
C GLY A 76 -9.02 13.82 -4.87
N SER A 77 -8.14 14.70 -5.34
CA SER A 77 -7.17 14.41 -6.38
C SER A 77 -5.74 14.52 -5.86
N SER A 78 -4.84 13.73 -6.44
CA SER A 78 -3.41 13.80 -6.17
C SER A 78 -2.74 14.98 -6.88
N VAL A 79 -1.88 15.69 -6.16
CA VAL A 79 -0.88 16.61 -6.71
C VAL A 79 0.49 16.02 -6.39
N ILE A 80 1.20 15.61 -7.43
CA ILE A 80 2.44 14.84 -7.29
C ILE A 80 3.63 15.73 -7.63
N HIS A 81 4.59 15.78 -6.70
CA HIS A 81 5.92 16.33 -6.93
C HIS A 81 6.95 15.26 -6.59
N PHE A 82 7.83 14.94 -7.52
CA PHE A 82 8.92 14.03 -7.24
C PHE A 82 10.23 14.51 -7.85
N THR A 83 11.30 14.10 -7.21
CA THR A 83 12.68 14.26 -7.65
C THR A 83 13.28 12.87 -7.86
N MET A 84 14.58 12.77 -8.14
CA MET A 84 15.25 11.49 -8.23
C MET A 84 15.24 10.68 -6.91
N HIS A 85 15.19 11.37 -5.76
CA HIS A 85 15.32 10.72 -4.45
C HIS A 85 14.06 10.79 -3.59
N TYR A 86 13.24 11.83 -3.78
CA TYR A 86 12.10 12.13 -2.90
C TYR A 86 10.81 12.25 -3.67
N THR A 87 9.73 11.76 -3.07
CA THR A 87 8.36 11.90 -3.58
C THR A 87 7.50 12.60 -2.55
N THR A 88 6.69 13.55 -3.02
CA THR A 88 5.62 14.19 -2.28
C THR A 88 4.32 14.06 -3.05
N ILE A 89 3.26 13.57 -2.42
CA ILE A 89 1.92 13.52 -2.99
C ILE A 89 0.97 14.20 -2.02
N PHE A 90 0.27 15.23 -2.49
CA PHE A 90 -0.79 15.87 -1.72
C PHE A 90 -2.16 15.45 -2.26
N ILE A 91 -3.04 14.94 -1.39
CA ILE A 91 -4.43 14.62 -1.72
C ILE A 91 -5.30 15.77 -1.22
N ASN A 92 -5.75 16.62 -2.13
CA ASN A 92 -6.33 17.92 -1.79
C ASN A 92 -7.65 17.84 -1.01
N GLY A 93 -8.59 16.95 -1.36
CA GLY A 93 -9.93 16.93 -0.77
C GLY A 93 -9.98 16.38 0.68
N ILE A 94 -8.96 15.62 1.10
CA ILE A 94 -8.82 15.12 2.48
C ILE A 94 -7.61 15.74 3.21
N ASN A 95 -6.88 16.65 2.57
CA ASN A 95 -5.68 17.30 3.11
C ASN A 95 -4.59 16.32 3.60
N TRP A 96 -4.42 15.20 2.89
CA TRP A 96 -3.38 14.21 3.25
C TRP A 96 -2.10 14.47 2.47
N LEU A 97 -0.98 14.44 3.18
CA LEU A 97 0.35 14.62 2.64
C LEU A 97 1.13 13.31 2.74
N VAL A 98 1.58 12.80 1.61
CA VAL A 98 2.48 11.65 1.49
C VAL A 98 3.87 12.19 1.21
N THR A 99 4.86 11.84 2.01
CA THR A 99 6.26 12.20 1.79
C THR A 99 7.14 10.98 1.97
N GLY A 100 8.15 10.81 1.12
CA GLY A 100 9.07 9.68 1.29
C GLY A 100 10.26 9.69 0.35
N ASN A 101 11.07 8.65 0.49
CA ASN A 101 12.27 8.42 -0.29
C ASN A 101 12.03 7.28 -1.29
N GLN A 102 12.31 7.55 -2.57
CA GLN A 102 12.10 6.62 -3.68
C GLN A 102 13.06 5.44 -3.63
N GLU A 103 14.33 5.64 -3.30
CA GLU A 103 15.32 4.56 -3.28
C GLU A 103 15.05 3.57 -2.15
N LYS A 104 14.80 4.10 -0.95
CA LYS A 104 14.46 3.32 0.25
C LYS A 104 13.02 2.83 0.26
N GLN A 105 12.20 3.25 -0.71
CA GLN A 105 10.77 2.94 -0.82
C GLN A 105 10.05 3.08 0.53
N THR A 106 10.34 4.16 1.25
CA THR A 106 9.81 4.43 2.60
C THR A 106 9.07 5.76 2.57
N TYR A 107 7.81 5.74 2.99
CA TYR A 107 6.89 6.87 2.92
C TYR A 107 6.09 7.02 4.23
N GLN A 108 5.62 8.22 4.49
CA GLN A 108 4.74 8.57 5.59
C GLN A 108 3.54 9.34 5.05
N ILE A 109 2.35 9.05 5.60
CA ILE A 109 1.10 9.75 5.29
C ILE A 109 0.68 10.55 6.53
N MET A 110 0.45 11.84 6.35
CA MET A 110 0.11 12.80 7.40
C MET A 110 -1.18 13.54 7.07
N HIS A 111 -1.98 13.85 8.09
CA HIS A 111 -3.06 14.83 8.05
C HIS A 111 -2.73 15.94 9.06
N GLY A 112 -2.23 17.08 8.58
CA GLY A 112 -1.66 18.10 9.44
C GLY A 112 -0.49 17.54 10.27
N ARG A 113 -0.64 17.51 11.60
CA ARG A 113 0.35 16.95 12.53
C ARG A 113 0.10 15.48 12.89
N ASN A 114 -1.02 14.93 12.47
CA ASN A 114 -1.41 13.56 12.80
C ASN A 114 -0.85 12.61 11.75
N ARG A 115 -0.19 11.55 12.22
CA ARG A 115 0.20 10.45 11.34
C ARG A 115 -1.00 9.57 11.05
N ILE A 116 -1.15 9.21 9.78
CA ILE A 116 -2.21 8.30 9.29
C ILE A 116 -1.61 6.92 9.10
N ALA A 117 -0.46 6.84 8.41
CA ALA A 117 0.23 5.60 8.15
C ALA A 117 1.71 5.80 7.84
N THR A 118 2.48 4.72 7.96
CA THR A 118 3.79 4.57 7.31
C THR A 118 3.73 3.45 6.28
N ILE A 119 4.53 3.57 5.21
CA ILE A 119 4.60 2.59 4.12
C ILE A 119 6.06 2.27 3.86
N LYS A 120 6.42 0.99 3.83
CA LYS A 120 7.77 0.56 3.46
C LYS A 120 7.75 -0.68 2.58
N SER A 121 8.51 -0.67 1.50
CA SER A 121 8.72 -1.85 0.66
C SER A 121 9.96 -2.65 1.09
N TYR A 122 9.90 -3.96 0.90
CA TYR A 122 10.94 -4.90 1.27
C TYR A 122 11.15 -5.95 0.17
N SER A 123 12.36 -6.50 0.08
CA SER A 123 12.65 -7.70 -0.70
C SER A 123 12.27 -8.96 0.10
N GLN A 124 11.50 -9.85 -0.50
CA GLN A 124 11.16 -11.17 0.04
C GLN A 124 11.10 -12.21 -1.08
N SER A 125 11.98 -13.22 -1.05
CA SER A 125 11.98 -14.33 -2.01
C SER A 125 11.87 -13.87 -3.47
N ASP A 126 12.74 -12.95 -3.89
CA ASP A 126 12.77 -12.32 -5.22
C ASP A 126 11.53 -11.51 -5.62
N GLN A 127 10.63 -11.26 -4.67
CA GLN A 127 9.48 -10.39 -4.82
C GLN A 127 9.67 -9.11 -3.99
N VAL A 128 8.91 -8.08 -4.36
CA VAL A 128 8.77 -6.87 -3.57
C VAL A 128 7.44 -6.93 -2.84
N ILE A 129 7.50 -6.94 -1.51
CA ILE A 129 6.32 -6.75 -0.66
C ILE A 129 6.27 -5.32 -0.14
N ARG A 130 5.09 -4.83 0.17
CA ARG A 130 4.89 -3.53 0.82
C ARG A 130 4.10 -3.73 2.10
N ILE A 131 4.64 -3.19 3.18
CA ILE A 131 4.03 -3.21 4.51
C ILE A 131 3.60 -1.80 4.87
N MET A 132 2.38 -1.66 5.36
CA MET A 132 1.83 -0.41 5.85
C MET A 132 1.49 -0.57 7.33
N ASP A 133 1.89 0.40 8.15
CA ASP A 133 1.48 0.52 9.54
C ASP A 133 0.46 1.66 9.62
N ILE A 134 -0.81 1.32 9.87
CA ILE A 134 -1.95 2.24 9.74
C ILE A 134 -2.51 2.51 11.14
N ASP A 135 -2.55 3.78 11.53
CA ASP A 135 -2.85 4.18 12.91
C ASP A 135 -4.35 4.03 13.24
N ASP A 136 -5.23 4.14 12.24
CA ASP A 136 -6.67 3.87 12.36
C ASP A 136 -7.22 3.05 11.20
N THR A 137 -7.90 1.95 11.51
CA THR A 137 -8.51 1.01 10.56
C THR A 137 -9.49 1.67 9.59
N ASN A 138 -10.12 2.78 9.96
CA ASN A 138 -11.03 3.52 9.07
C ASN A 138 -10.29 4.11 7.85
N HIS A 139 -8.99 4.37 7.98
CA HIS A 139 -8.17 4.90 6.89
C HIS A 139 -7.62 3.82 5.95
N GLU A 140 -7.79 2.53 6.27
CA GLU A 140 -7.18 1.43 5.51
C GLU A 140 -7.47 1.49 4.00
N PRO A 141 -8.73 1.67 3.54
CA PRO A 141 -9.00 1.68 2.10
C PRO A 141 -8.29 2.81 1.35
N LEU A 142 -8.22 4.00 1.96
CA LEU A 142 -7.54 5.16 1.35
C LEU A 142 -6.01 5.03 1.42
N VAL A 143 -5.46 4.45 2.48
CA VAL A 143 -4.03 4.15 2.53
C VAL A 143 -3.65 3.13 1.46
N LEU A 144 -4.47 2.10 1.22
CA LEU A 144 -4.26 1.12 0.15
C LEU A 144 -4.37 1.73 -1.25
N ALA A 145 -5.32 2.64 -1.44
CA ALA A 145 -5.45 3.46 -2.64
C ALA A 145 -4.15 4.26 -2.90
N ILE A 146 -3.67 5.00 -1.91
CA ILE A 146 -2.41 5.75 -2.01
C ILE A 146 -1.21 4.82 -2.25
N ALA A 147 -1.17 3.67 -1.57
CA ALA A 147 -0.12 2.67 -1.77
C ALA A 147 -0.10 2.14 -3.20
N SER A 148 -1.25 2.07 -3.87
CA SER A 148 -1.36 1.72 -5.28
C SER A 148 -0.77 2.84 -6.16
N ILE A 149 -1.09 4.11 -5.88
CA ILE A 149 -0.49 5.26 -6.60
C ILE A 149 1.05 5.20 -6.54
N LEU A 150 1.62 4.91 -5.37
CA LEU A 150 3.07 4.77 -5.18
C LEU A 150 3.70 3.63 -5.98
N ASN A 151 2.91 2.75 -6.61
CA ASN A 151 3.36 1.70 -7.52
C ASN A 151 3.18 2.06 -9.00
N HIS A 152 2.71 3.27 -9.31
CA HIS A 152 2.58 3.73 -10.69
C HIS A 152 3.97 3.85 -11.35
N PRO A 153 4.16 3.41 -12.61
CA PRO A 153 5.47 3.37 -13.27
C PRO A 153 6.23 4.70 -13.36
N SER A 154 5.53 5.83 -13.24
CA SER A 154 6.17 7.17 -13.20
C SER A 154 6.83 7.49 -11.86
N LEU A 155 6.50 6.76 -10.79
CA LEU A 155 7.01 6.97 -9.43
C LEU A 155 7.94 5.82 -9.00
N ALA A 156 7.46 4.60 -9.18
CA ALA A 156 8.20 3.38 -8.87
C ALA A 156 7.57 2.22 -9.63
N HIS A 157 8.40 1.28 -10.07
CA HIS A 157 7.91 0.04 -10.68
C HIS A 157 8.56 -1.13 -9.97
N ALA A 158 7.78 -2.06 -9.40
CA ALA A 158 8.32 -3.09 -8.52
C ALA A 158 9.32 -3.99 -9.25
N SER A 159 9.06 -4.31 -10.52
CA SER A 159 9.98 -5.08 -11.37
C SER A 159 11.31 -4.35 -11.66
N ARG A 160 11.36 -3.02 -11.50
CA ARG A 160 12.57 -2.19 -11.70
C ARG A 160 13.26 -1.84 -10.39
N LEU A 161 12.65 -2.12 -9.23
CA LEU A 161 13.29 -1.89 -7.95
C LEU A 161 14.45 -2.87 -7.79
N LYS A 162 15.66 -2.33 -7.59
CA LYS A 162 16.84 -3.15 -7.31
C LYS A 162 16.65 -3.84 -5.98
N LEU A 163 16.39 -5.15 -5.99
CA LEU A 163 16.13 -5.95 -4.78
C LEU A 163 17.23 -5.82 -3.72
N GLY A 164 18.49 -5.60 -4.15
CA GLY A 164 19.62 -5.38 -3.24
C GLY A 164 19.64 -4.04 -2.50
N VAL A 165 18.81 -3.07 -2.91
CA VAL A 165 18.65 -1.77 -2.23
C VAL A 165 17.56 -1.83 -1.16
N LEU A 166 16.61 -2.77 -1.31
CA LEU A 166 15.52 -2.94 -0.35
C LEU A 166 15.97 -3.79 0.82
N ASP A 167 15.56 -3.38 2.02
CA ASP A 167 15.70 -4.21 3.20
C ASP A 167 14.96 -5.54 3.01
N LYS A 168 15.48 -6.60 3.63
CA LYS A 168 14.76 -7.89 3.69
C LYS A 168 13.52 -7.74 4.56
N ALA A 169 12.42 -8.36 4.13
CA ALA A 169 11.19 -8.36 4.89
C ALA A 169 11.43 -8.90 6.31
N PRO A 170 10.86 -8.27 7.35
CA PRO A 170 11.02 -8.76 8.71
C PRO A 170 10.46 -10.18 8.82
N VAL A 171 11.28 -11.12 9.27
CA VAL A 171 10.84 -12.48 9.61
C VAL A 171 9.93 -12.36 10.82
N LYS A 172 8.61 -12.55 10.64
CA LYS A 172 7.72 -12.65 11.80
C LYS A 172 8.15 -13.89 12.61
N PRO A 173 8.26 -13.79 13.94
CA PRO A 173 8.56 -14.95 14.76
C PRO A 173 7.51 -16.04 14.48
N LYS A 174 7.96 -17.29 14.41
CA LYS A 174 7.05 -18.44 14.44
C LYS A 174 6.15 -18.24 15.66
N LEU A 175 4.83 -18.37 15.49
CA LEU A 175 3.94 -18.57 16.62
C LEU A 175 4.53 -19.72 17.43
N GLN A 176 4.98 -19.39 18.64
CA GLN A 176 5.52 -20.36 19.58
C GLN A 176 4.36 -21.30 19.89
N GLY A 177 4.39 -22.48 19.27
CA GLY A 177 3.38 -23.51 19.50
C GLY A 177 3.33 -23.82 21.00
N ASP A 178 2.10 -23.83 21.50
CA ASP A 178 1.66 -24.12 22.85
C ASP A 178 2.63 -24.91 23.73
N ASN A 179 2.96 -24.31 24.86
CA ASN A 179 3.35 -25.03 26.06
C ASN A 179 2.19 -25.94 26.50
N VAL A 180 2.15 -27.16 26.00
CA VAL A 180 1.51 -28.27 26.72
C VAL A 180 2.63 -28.97 27.47
N GLN A 181 2.97 -28.43 28.65
CA GLN A 181 3.54 -29.27 29.69
C GLN A 181 2.46 -30.29 30.05
N THR A 182 2.64 -31.52 29.58
CA THR A 182 1.89 -32.67 30.04
C THR A 182 2.17 -32.82 31.53
N ILE A 183 1.26 -32.30 32.35
CA ILE A 183 1.08 -32.75 33.72
C ILE A 183 0.68 -34.22 33.60
N HIS A 184 1.65 -35.14 33.72
CA HIS A 184 1.33 -36.51 34.07
C HIS A 184 1.85 -36.79 35.47
N ASN A 185 0.87 -36.77 36.36
CA ASN A 185 0.91 -37.24 37.72
C ASN A 185 1.06 -38.77 37.69
N LYS A 186 2.22 -39.32 38.08
CA LYS A 186 2.31 -40.57 38.84
C LYS A 186 3.72 -40.80 39.39
#